data_AF-C8CHJ6-F1
#
_entry.id   AF-C8CHJ6-F1
#
_cell.length_a   1.000
_cell.length_b   1.000
_cell.length_c   1.000
_cell.angle_alpha   90.00
_cell.angle_beta   90.00
_cell.angle_gamma   90.00
#
_symmetry.space_group_name_H-M   'P 1'
#
loop_
_entity.id
_entity.type
_entity.pdbx_description
1 polymer ?
#
loop_
_entity_poly.entity_id
_entity_poly.type
_entity_poly.pdbx_seq_one_letter_code
_entity_poly.pdbx_strand_id
1 'polypeptide(L)' 'SLETSLVPLSDPKLAVLITNSNVRHSLASSEYPVRRRQCEEVARALGKESLREVQLEELE' A
#
# COMPACT_ATOMS: atom_id res chain seq x y z
N SER A 1 -11.44 8.72 -10.10
CA SER A 1 -12.56 7.76 -10.13
C SER A 1 -12.21 6.56 -9.27
N LEU A 2 -13.13 6.10 -8.42
CA LEU A 2 -13.01 4.85 -7.64
C LEU A 2 -13.63 3.67 -8.42
N GLU A 3 -13.44 3.68 -9.73
CA GLU A 3 -13.91 2.62 -10.61
C GLU A 3 -13.20 1.31 -10.28
N THR A 4 -13.99 0.26 -10.14
CA THR A 4 -13.52 -1.09 -9.94
C THR A 4 -13.85 -1.92 -11.16
N SER A 5 -12.93 -2.80 -11.54
CA SER A 5 -13.15 -3.79 -12.59
C SER A 5 -12.83 -5.17 -12.03
N LEU A 6 -13.61 -6.17 -12.43
CA LEU A 6 -13.37 -7.55 -12.06
C LEU A 6 -12.25 -8.09 -12.95
N VAL A 7 -11.13 -8.49 -12.34
CA VAL A 7 -10.02 -9.15 -13.03
C VAL A 7 -10.09 -10.64 -12.75
N PRO A 8 -10.37 -11.49 -13.75
CA PRO A 8 -10.56 -12.90 -13.52
C PRO A 8 -9.21 -13.62 -13.34
N LEU A 9 -9.11 -14.46 -12.31
CA LEU A 9 -8.00 -15.38 -12.09
C LEU A 9 -8.40 -16.76 -12.63
N SER A 10 -8.29 -16.94 -13.95
CA SER A 10 -8.93 -18.06 -14.66
C SER A 10 -8.06 -19.28 -14.94
N ASP A 11 -6.73 -19.19 -14.77
CA ASP A 11 -5.84 -20.30 -15.11
C ASP A 11 -5.94 -21.42 -14.06
N PRO A 12 -6.50 -22.60 -14.39
CA PRO A 12 -6.66 -23.70 -13.44
C PRO A 12 -5.34 -24.39 -13.06
N LYS A 13 -4.25 -24.12 -13.79
CA LYS A 13 -2.91 -24.64 -13.48
C LYS A 13 -2.14 -23.72 -12.53
N LEU A 14 -2.64 -22.51 -12.30
CA LEU A 14 -2.02 -21.51 -11.43
C LEU A 14 -2.60 -21.63 -10.02
N ALA A 15 -1.74 -21.57 -9.02
CA ALA A 15 -2.13 -21.53 -7.62
C ALA A 15 -1.42 -20.38 -6.89
N VAL A 16 -2.12 -19.75 -5.95
CA VAL A 16 -1.53 -18.80 -4.99
C VAL A 16 -1.38 -19.52 -3.66
N LEU A 17 -0.16 -19.91 -3.32
CA LEU A 17 0.13 -20.51 -2.03
C LEU A 17 0.33 -19.42 -0.98
N ILE A 18 -0.51 -19.43 0.05
CA ILE A 18 -0.37 -18.54 1.20
C ILE A 18 0.40 -19.27 2.29
N THR A 19 1.61 -18.80 2.60
CA THR A 19 2.42 -19.35 3.70
C THR A 19 2.36 -18.41 4.90
N ASN A 20 1.68 -18.84 5.95
CA ASN A 20 1.67 -18.13 7.22
C ASN A 20 2.95 -18.44 8.00
N SER A 21 3.72 -17.40 8.36
CA SER A 21 4.94 -17.56 9.17
C SER A 21 4.66 -18.16 10.56
N ASN A 22 3.41 -18.11 11.03
CA ASN A 22 2.99 -18.45 12.39
C ASN A 22 3.74 -17.68 13.49
N VAL A 23 4.48 -16.63 13.12
CA VAL A 23 5.14 -15.71 14.05
C VAL A 23 4.29 -14.46 14.16
N ARG A 24 3.84 -14.15 15.38
CA ARG A 24 3.18 -12.89 15.69
C ARG A 24 4.12 -12.04 16.53
N HIS A 25 4.87 -11.15 15.88
CA HIS A 25 5.49 -10.04 16.61
C HIS A 25 4.38 -9.14 17.13
N SER A 26 4.43 -8.78 18.42
CA SER A 26 3.57 -7.76 18.99
C SER A 26 3.96 -6.39 18.43
N LEU A 27 3.63 -6.12 17.18
CA LEU A 27 3.45 -4.74 16.73
C LEU A 27 2.11 -4.27 17.31
N ALA A 28 2.10 -4.06 18.63
CA ALA A 28 1.03 -3.35 19.29
C ALA A 28 1.05 -1.92 18.73
N SER A 29 0.28 -1.70 17.67
CA SER A 29 -0.30 -0.41 17.28
C SER A 29 0.62 0.79 16.92
N SER A 30 1.96 0.67 16.84
CA SER A 30 2.81 1.87 16.61
C SER A 30 3.18 2.14 15.15
N GLU A 31 3.54 1.14 14.36
CA GLU A 31 4.22 1.40 13.07
C GLU A 31 3.29 1.81 11.94
N TYR A 32 2.07 1.29 11.92
CA TYR A 32 1.11 1.65 10.87
C TYR A 32 0.75 3.16 10.92
N PRO A 33 0.39 3.75 12.08
CA PRO A 33 0.19 5.19 12.18
C PRO A 33 1.44 6.02 11.84
N VAL A 34 2.64 5.52 12.18
CA VAL A 34 3.90 6.19 11.82
C VAL A 34 4.07 6.23 10.30
N ARG A 35 3.93 5.09 9.61
CA ARG A 35 4.02 5.02 8.14
C ARG A 35 2.99 5.89 7.45
N ARG A 36 1.76 5.91 7.96
CA ARG A 36 0.70 6.77 7.43
C ARG A 36 1.06 8.26 7.54
N ARG A 37 1.52 8.71 8.72
CA ARG A 37 1.93 10.11 8.93
C ARG A 37 3.09 10.51 8.01
N GLN A 38 4.08 9.63 7.85
CA GLN A 38 5.20 9.87 6.93
C GLN A 38 4.73 10.09 5.49
N CYS A 39 3.78 9.30 4.99
CA CYS A 39 3.19 9.52 3.67
C CYS A 39 2.42 10.85 3.56
N GLU A 40 1.65 11.20 4.60
CA GLU A 40 0.90 12.46 4.66
C GLU A 40 1.82 13.69 4.70
N GLU A 41 2.95 13.61 5.39
CA GLU A 41 3.98 14.66 5.45
C GLU A 41 4.58 14.94 4.08
N VAL A 42 4.96 13.91 3.32
CA VAL A 42 5.50 14.05 1.97
C VAL A 42 4.46 14.64 1.01
N ALA A 43 3.23 14.12 1.03
CA ALA A 43 2.15 14.65 0.19
C ALA A 43 1.91 16.15 0.47
N ARG A 44 1.93 16.55 1.74
CA ARG A 44 1.81 17.96 2.14
C ARG A 44 3.00 18.80 1.69
N ALA A 45 4.22 18.29 1.80
CA ALA A 45 5.43 18.98 1.35
C ALA A 45 5.43 19.26 -0.16
N LEU A 46 4.84 18.35 -0.94
CA LEU A 46 4.68 18.47 -2.40
C LEU A 46 3.40 19.20 -2.82
N GLY A 47 2.57 19.64 -1.87
CA GLY A 47 1.31 20.32 -2.15
C GLY A 47 0.25 19.45 -2.85
N LYS A 48 0.30 18.13 -2.66
CA LYS A 48 -0.62 17.15 -3.24
C LYS A 48 -1.64 16.65 -2.21
N GLU A 49 -2.83 16.23 -2.66
CA GLU A 49 -3.86 15.69 -1.76
C GLU A 49 -3.45 14.32 -1.20
N SER A 50 -2.75 13.52 -2.00
CA SER A 50 -2.21 12.22 -1.60
C SER A 50 -1.03 11.81 -2.45
N LEU A 51 -0.27 10.79 -2.01
CA LEU A 51 0.81 10.21 -2.81
C LEU A 51 0.35 9.61 -4.14
N ARG A 52 -0.95 9.39 -4.36
CA ARG A 52 -1.48 8.95 -5.67
C ARG A 52 -1.26 9.98 -6.78
N GLU A 53 -1.10 11.24 -6.42
CA GLU A 53 -0.92 12.38 -7.33
C GLU A 53 0.55 12.77 -7.53
N VAL A 54 1.45 12.01 -6.90
CA VAL A 54 2.90 12.20 -6.97
C VAL A 54 3.46 11.21 -7.98
N GLN A 55 4.20 11.71 -8.96
CA GLN A 55 5.01 10.90 -9.86
C GLN A 55 6.38 10.62 -9.24
N LEU A 56 7.04 9.56 -9.70
CA LEU A 56 8.31 9.13 -9.12
C LEU A 56 9.40 10.21 -9.30
N GLU A 57 9.35 10.96 -10.39
CA GLU A 57 10.28 12.04 -10.72
C GLU A 57 10.10 13.28 -9.82
N GLU A 58 8.98 13.41 -9.11
CA GLU A 58 8.74 14.50 -8.15
C GLU A 58 9.35 14.21 -6.76
N LEU A 59 10.00 13.06 -6.57
CA LEU A 59 10.58 12.59 -5.30
C LEU A 59 12.12 12.66 -5.24
N GLU A 60 12.77 13.22 -6.25
CA GLU A 60 14.23 13.49 -6.27
C GLU A 60 14.60 14.73 -5.45
#